data_AF-A0A8J7C1B9-F1
#
_entry.id   AF-A0A8J7C1B9-F1
#
_cell.length_a   1.000
_cell.length_b   1.000
_cell.length_c   1.000
_cell.angle_alpha   90.00
_cell.angle_beta   90.00
_cell.angle_gamma   90.00
#
_symmetry.space_group_name_H-M   'P 1'
#
loop_
_entity.id
_entity.type
_entity.pdbx_description
1 polymer ?
#
loop_
_entity_poly.entity_id
_entity_poly.type
_entity_poly.pdbx_seq_one_letter_code
_entity_poly.pdbx_strand_id
1 'polypeptide(L)'
;MKRTPALLLCLGLLSTGCRPDILVEVVSRIYPDGSIDRQVDVSGREKPSEDPPDTPGWLRDKSGLVLANPGQWDRVESSPSSLHAEGIFRSAEDVPPILAHVKGPDQVPDRQQVNLERDDLVILTRWRYRESLGDPYGPADVDAALNAILELVADYFREELTAMYGDRIDLQGVERFLNQQAGPIAREFLGARQSSPGVEKFQARYDRWRSVLSRYDAPVVYPGELEPGELPPDFWELQTDPLLEWSREQLAAAITTDDETVEPRHLQFIPDGEHLEERLVELLVRLYGSEEDGLNALDPLFQAIEGHYASGGSSRYRFRCRLELPGTILTTNGVTENDGLVWFFRGEDLAGGDRILFAESVELNLRALKALSARRSLGAQDLLNLVDILGERDPDDRIKERLKQAIEAGNLELLEDEEEELPPDLQPLALELAELLRRR
;
A
#
# COMPACT_ATOMS: atom_id res chain seq x y z
N MET A 1 -17.93 27.51 -3.44
CA MET A 1 -16.98 26.48 -3.89
C MET A 1 -16.38 26.99 -5.19
N LYS A 2 -15.07 27.27 -5.16
CA LYS A 2 -14.25 27.75 -6.28
C LYS A 2 -12.81 27.38 -5.91
N ARG A 3 -12.32 26.21 -6.35
CA ARG A 3 -10.96 25.70 -6.07
C ARG A 3 -10.60 24.64 -7.10
N THR A 4 -10.01 25.12 -8.17
CA THR A 4 -9.45 24.41 -9.31
C THR A 4 -8.35 25.40 -9.77
N PRO A 5 -7.19 24.99 -10.31
CA PRO A 5 -6.59 23.65 -10.36
C PRO A 5 -5.06 23.68 -10.17
N ALA A 6 -4.53 23.04 -9.12
CA ALA A 6 -3.10 23.11 -8.81
C ALA A 6 -2.14 22.04 -9.40
N LEU A 7 -2.42 21.10 -10.32
CA LEU A 7 -3.61 20.70 -11.07
C LEU A 7 -3.76 19.17 -11.02
N LEU A 8 -3.20 18.44 -12.00
CA LEU A 8 -3.47 17.02 -12.28
C LEU A 8 -3.02 16.09 -11.11
N LEU A 9 -2.32 16.64 -10.13
CA LEU A 9 -1.82 15.96 -8.93
C LEU A 9 -2.44 16.45 -7.62
N CYS A 10 -3.20 17.54 -7.65
CA CYS A 10 -3.59 18.31 -6.47
C CYS A 10 -5.11 18.28 -6.20
N LEU A 11 -5.93 17.99 -7.20
CA LEU A 11 -7.39 18.16 -7.12
C LEU A 11 -8.12 17.07 -6.32
N GLY A 12 -7.70 15.81 -6.44
CA GLY A 12 -8.33 14.72 -5.70
C GLY A 12 -8.05 14.77 -4.18
N LEU A 13 -7.04 15.52 -3.72
CA LEU A 13 -6.76 15.68 -2.27
C LEU A 13 -7.81 16.51 -1.50
N LEU A 14 -8.58 17.38 -2.17
CA LEU A 14 -9.29 18.50 -1.51
C LEU A 14 -10.84 18.43 -1.49
N SER A 15 -11.46 17.37 -2.00
CA SER A 15 -12.92 17.15 -1.92
C SER A 15 -13.37 16.74 -0.51
N THR A 16 -13.40 17.68 0.44
CA THR A 16 -13.83 17.50 1.84
C THR A 16 -15.35 17.46 2.02
N GLY A 17 -16.06 16.78 1.12
CA GLY A 17 -17.48 16.48 1.27
C GLY A 17 -17.76 15.49 2.41
N CYS A 18 -19.03 15.24 2.70
CA CYS A 18 -19.42 14.10 3.54
C CYS A 18 -19.14 12.79 2.79
N ARG A 19 -17.90 12.29 2.91
CA ARG A 19 -17.48 11.00 2.36
C ARG A 19 -18.09 9.87 3.18
N PRO A 20 -18.66 8.84 2.53
CA PRO A 20 -19.09 7.63 3.22
C PRO A 20 -17.95 7.03 4.04
N ASP A 21 -18.29 6.33 5.12
CA ASP A 21 -17.35 5.60 5.97
C ASP A 21 -17.58 4.10 5.73
N ILE A 22 -16.56 3.43 5.19
CA ILE A 22 -16.58 2.01 4.84
C ILE A 22 -15.61 1.28 5.77
N LEU A 23 -16.14 0.29 6.50
CA LEU A 23 -15.37 -0.64 7.31
C LEU A 23 -15.24 -1.96 6.56
N VAL A 24 -14.01 -2.42 6.37
CA VAL A 24 -13.65 -3.74 5.84
C VAL A 24 -13.08 -4.55 7.01
N GLU A 25 -13.86 -5.47 7.55
CA GLU A 25 -13.40 -6.47 8.51
C GLU A 25 -13.05 -7.76 7.77
N VAL A 26 -11.92 -8.36 8.13
CA VAL A 26 -11.41 -9.61 7.57
C VAL A 26 -11.03 -10.50 8.74
N VAL A 27 -11.53 -11.72 8.78
CA VAL A 27 -11.13 -12.73 9.77
C VAL A 27 -10.56 -13.92 9.01
N SER A 28 -9.35 -14.35 9.37
CA SER A 28 -8.72 -15.56 8.85
C SER A 28 -8.33 -16.48 9.99
N ARG A 29 -8.71 -17.75 9.91
CA ARG A 29 -8.28 -18.81 10.82
C ARG A 29 -7.49 -19.85 10.04
N ILE A 30 -6.25 -20.08 10.46
CA ILE A 30 -5.37 -21.09 9.89
C ILE A 30 -5.51 -22.38 10.71
N TYR A 31 -5.77 -23.50 10.04
CA TYR A 31 -5.87 -24.82 10.68
C TYR A 31 -4.55 -25.59 10.66
N PRO A 32 -4.36 -26.61 11.52
CA PRO A 32 -3.14 -27.42 11.57
C PRO A 32 -2.83 -28.25 10.30
N ASP A 33 -3.74 -28.32 9.33
CA ASP A 33 -3.49 -28.90 8.00
C ASP A 33 -2.98 -27.88 6.97
N GLY A 34 -3.03 -26.57 7.29
CA GLY A 34 -2.66 -25.47 6.40
C GLY A 34 -3.85 -24.83 5.66
N SER A 35 -5.06 -25.35 5.84
CA SER A 35 -6.28 -24.72 5.31
C SER A 35 -6.62 -23.42 6.04
N ILE A 36 -7.34 -22.54 5.34
CA ILE A 36 -7.68 -21.19 5.78
C ILE A 36 -9.20 -21.02 5.69
N ASP A 37 -9.88 -20.93 6.83
CA ASP A 37 -11.25 -20.42 6.91
C ASP A 37 -11.18 -18.90 6.94
N ARG A 38 -11.89 -18.24 6.02
CA ARG A 38 -11.82 -16.79 5.84
C ARG A 38 -13.20 -16.18 5.66
N GLN A 39 -13.46 -15.17 6.49
CA GLN A 39 -14.65 -14.35 6.48
C GLN A 39 -14.27 -12.91 6.12
N VAL A 40 -15.11 -12.26 5.33
CA VAL A 40 -15.00 -10.86 4.92
C VAL A 40 -16.33 -10.18 5.17
N ASP A 41 -16.31 -9.06 5.89
CA ASP A 41 -17.45 -8.19 6.12
C ASP A 41 -17.11 -6.76 5.70
N VAL A 42 -17.71 -6.30 4.62
CA VAL A 42 -17.70 -4.88 4.24
C VAL A 42 -19.02 -4.27 4.70
N SER A 43 -18.95 -3.14 5.41
CA SER A 43 -20.13 -2.35 5.75
C SER A 43 -19.87 -0.86 5.50
N GLY A 44 -20.88 -0.15 5.02
CA GLY A 44 -20.78 1.26 4.66
C GLY A 44 -21.92 2.11 5.19
N ARG A 45 -21.64 3.39 5.48
CA ARG A 45 -22.59 4.39 5.95
C ARG A 45 -22.28 5.76 5.34
N GLU A 46 -23.29 6.61 5.13
CA GLU A 46 -23.04 7.99 4.64
C GLU A 46 -22.29 8.84 5.68
N LYS A 47 -22.60 8.68 6.97
CA LYS A 47 -21.83 9.24 8.09
C LYS A 47 -21.71 8.21 9.21
N PRO A 48 -20.66 8.28 10.06
CA PRO A 48 -20.47 7.33 11.17
C PRO A 48 -21.64 7.25 12.17
N SER A 49 -22.43 8.32 12.29
CA SER A 49 -23.58 8.44 13.20
C SER A 49 -24.94 8.16 12.56
N GLU A 50 -24.98 7.83 11.27
CA GLU A 50 -26.23 7.57 10.54
C GLU A 50 -26.49 6.06 10.41
N ASP A 51 -27.76 5.70 10.22
CA ASP A 51 -28.16 4.32 9.97
C ASP A 51 -27.61 3.83 8.62
N PRO A 52 -27.45 2.51 8.42
CA PRO A 52 -27.03 1.96 7.14
C PRO A 52 -28.04 2.30 6.03
N PRO A 53 -27.59 2.69 4.83
CA PRO A 53 -28.47 3.09 3.74
C PRO A 53 -29.17 1.89 3.08
N ASP A 54 -30.50 1.93 3.00
CA ASP A 54 -31.35 0.86 2.44
C ASP A 54 -31.42 0.81 0.89
N THR A 55 -30.73 1.69 0.17
CA THR A 55 -30.82 1.77 -1.31
C THR A 55 -30.07 0.61 -1.96
N PRO A 56 -30.74 -0.30 -2.72
CA PRO A 56 -30.08 -1.45 -3.34
C PRO A 56 -28.92 -1.03 -4.23
N GLY A 57 -27.74 -1.64 -4.03
CA GLY A 57 -26.52 -1.31 -4.78
C GLY A 57 -25.69 -0.15 -4.21
N TRP A 58 -26.17 0.56 -3.17
CA TRP A 58 -25.50 1.76 -2.62
C TRP A 58 -24.01 1.53 -2.32
N LEU A 59 -23.61 0.39 -1.76
CA LEU A 59 -22.20 0.11 -1.46
C LEU A 59 -21.35 0.15 -2.73
N ARG A 60 -21.78 -0.55 -3.78
CA ARG A 60 -21.12 -0.55 -5.10
C ARG A 60 -21.09 0.85 -5.71
N ASP A 61 -22.23 1.55 -5.69
CA ASP A 61 -22.39 2.86 -6.34
C ASP A 61 -21.63 3.99 -5.64
N LYS A 62 -21.35 3.87 -4.33
CA LYS A 62 -20.65 4.89 -3.52
C LYS A 62 -19.18 4.60 -3.25
N SER A 63 -18.77 3.33 -3.27
CA SER A 63 -17.39 2.93 -2.99
C SER A 63 -16.66 2.35 -4.21
N GLY A 64 -17.38 1.97 -5.27
CA GLY A 64 -16.84 1.21 -6.38
C GLY A 64 -16.51 -0.26 -6.04
N LEU A 65 -16.65 -0.67 -4.77
CA LEU A 65 -16.28 -2.00 -4.31
C LEU A 65 -17.26 -3.09 -4.74
N VAL A 66 -16.68 -4.22 -5.13
CA VAL A 66 -17.32 -5.53 -5.24
C VAL A 66 -16.40 -6.60 -4.65
N LEU A 67 -16.94 -7.79 -4.37
CA LEU A 67 -16.12 -8.94 -3.97
C LEU A 67 -15.26 -9.37 -5.18
N ALA A 68 -13.96 -9.56 -4.98
CA ALA A 68 -13.12 -10.16 -6.02
C ALA A 68 -13.39 -11.68 -6.12
N ASN A 69 -13.41 -12.17 -7.36
CA ASN A 69 -13.64 -13.58 -7.71
C ASN A 69 -14.78 -14.26 -6.93
N PRO A 70 -16.04 -13.75 -6.98
CA PRO A 70 -17.13 -14.22 -6.13
C PRO A 70 -17.45 -15.71 -6.26
N GLY A 71 -17.08 -16.35 -7.39
CA GLY A 71 -17.23 -17.81 -7.58
C GLY A 71 -16.19 -18.68 -6.88
N GLN A 72 -15.20 -18.10 -6.18
CA GLN A 72 -14.23 -18.82 -5.33
C GLN A 72 -14.64 -18.84 -3.84
N TRP A 73 -15.73 -18.16 -3.47
CA TRP A 73 -16.25 -18.10 -2.11
C TRP A 73 -17.40 -19.10 -1.95
N ASP A 74 -17.47 -19.80 -0.80
CA ASP A 74 -18.52 -20.80 -0.53
C ASP A 74 -19.89 -20.14 -0.31
N ARG A 75 -19.89 -18.93 0.26
CA ARG A 75 -21.08 -18.12 0.52
C ARG A 75 -20.79 -16.66 0.26
N VAL A 76 -21.71 -15.98 -0.42
CA VAL A 76 -21.69 -14.53 -0.64
C VAL A 76 -23.09 -13.99 -0.39
N GLU A 77 -23.19 -13.02 0.51
CA GLU A 77 -24.42 -12.29 0.83
C GLU A 77 -24.19 -10.80 0.64
N SER A 78 -25.12 -10.12 0.00
CA SER A 78 -25.02 -8.68 -0.26
C SER A 78 -26.33 -7.99 0.10
N SER A 79 -26.21 -6.85 0.77
CA SER A 79 -27.29 -5.92 1.08
C SER A 79 -27.00 -4.55 0.44
N PRO A 80 -27.94 -3.60 0.48
CA PRO A 80 -27.70 -2.19 0.13
C PRO A 80 -26.36 -1.61 0.63
N SER A 81 -26.04 -1.85 1.90
CA SER A 81 -24.94 -1.21 2.62
C SER A 81 -23.84 -2.18 3.09
N SER A 82 -23.94 -3.47 2.77
CA SER A 82 -22.98 -4.48 3.22
C SER A 82 -22.74 -5.59 2.20
N LEU A 83 -21.56 -6.19 2.30
CA LEU A 83 -21.13 -7.38 1.60
C LEU A 83 -20.52 -8.31 2.63
N HIS A 84 -20.95 -9.56 2.65
CA HIS A 84 -20.46 -10.62 3.52
C HIS A 84 -20.04 -11.81 2.65
N ALA A 85 -18.85 -12.36 2.89
CA ALA A 85 -18.37 -13.54 2.19
C ALA A 85 -17.62 -14.49 3.13
N GLU A 86 -17.83 -15.78 2.94
CA GLU A 86 -17.21 -16.86 3.72
C GLU A 86 -16.65 -17.91 2.73
N GLY A 87 -15.48 -18.48 3.03
CA GLY A 87 -14.89 -19.54 2.22
C GLY A 87 -13.76 -20.29 2.93
N ILE A 88 -13.63 -21.58 2.63
CA ILE A 88 -12.54 -22.43 3.15
C ILE A 88 -11.56 -22.77 2.02
N PHE A 89 -10.36 -22.21 2.12
CA PHE A 89 -9.28 -22.32 1.14
C PHE A 89 -8.28 -23.41 1.57
N ARG A 90 -7.78 -24.22 0.64
CA ARG A 90 -6.90 -25.37 0.96
C ARG A 90 -5.47 -24.95 1.28
N SER A 91 -5.05 -23.80 0.76
CA SER A 91 -3.73 -23.22 0.93
C SER A 91 -3.82 -21.69 0.86
N ALA A 92 -2.73 -21.00 1.19
CA ALA A 92 -2.64 -19.54 1.06
C ALA A 92 -2.75 -19.06 -0.40
N GLU A 93 -2.27 -19.86 -1.37
CA GLU A 93 -2.34 -19.54 -2.80
C GLU A 93 -3.77 -19.61 -3.37
N ASP A 94 -4.66 -20.39 -2.72
CA ASP A 94 -6.07 -20.48 -3.11
C ASP A 94 -6.90 -19.27 -2.64
N VAL A 95 -6.40 -18.45 -1.70
CA VAL A 95 -7.12 -17.30 -1.15
C VAL A 95 -7.17 -16.18 -2.20
N PRO A 96 -8.35 -15.79 -2.70
CA PRO A 96 -8.46 -14.70 -3.66
C PRO A 96 -8.18 -13.35 -2.98
N PRO A 97 -7.90 -12.30 -3.78
CA PRO A 97 -8.07 -10.93 -3.33
C PRO A 97 -9.47 -10.73 -2.72
N ILE A 98 -9.59 -9.89 -1.69
CA ILE A 98 -10.86 -9.64 -1.01
C ILE A 98 -11.77 -8.79 -1.92
N LEU A 99 -11.28 -7.64 -2.36
CA LEU A 99 -12.06 -6.63 -3.07
C LEU A 99 -11.57 -6.46 -4.50
N ALA A 100 -12.50 -6.04 -5.35
CA ALA A 100 -12.21 -5.47 -6.66
C ALA A 100 -12.99 -4.18 -6.85
N HIS A 101 -12.47 -3.33 -7.73
CA HIS A 101 -12.96 -1.99 -8.01
C HIS A 101 -13.58 -1.96 -9.40
N VAL A 102 -14.82 -1.49 -9.48
CA VAL A 102 -15.54 -1.33 -10.75
C VAL A 102 -14.95 -0.13 -11.50
N LYS A 103 -14.26 -0.40 -12.62
CA LYS A 103 -13.66 0.61 -13.49
C LYS A 103 -14.31 0.53 -14.88
N GLY A 104 -15.41 1.27 -15.03
CA GLY A 104 -16.25 1.19 -16.23
C GLY A 104 -16.86 -0.21 -16.39
N PRO A 105 -16.59 -0.95 -17.49
CA PRO A 105 -17.06 -2.33 -17.65
C PRO A 105 -16.23 -3.35 -16.87
N ASP A 106 -15.00 -3.01 -16.48
CA ASP A 106 -14.01 -3.94 -15.93
C ASP A 106 -14.00 -3.94 -14.40
N GLN A 107 -13.38 -4.97 -13.82
CA GLN A 107 -13.11 -5.08 -12.39
C GLN A 107 -11.61 -5.25 -12.15
N VAL A 108 -11.01 -4.36 -11.37
CA VAL A 108 -9.59 -4.42 -11.01
C VAL A 108 -9.48 -4.91 -9.55
N PRO A 109 -8.92 -6.10 -9.28
CA PRO A 109 -8.76 -6.59 -7.91
C PRO A 109 -7.70 -5.80 -7.14
N ASP A 110 -7.83 -5.79 -5.81
CA ASP A 110 -6.78 -5.33 -4.91
C ASP A 110 -5.48 -6.09 -5.13
N ARG A 111 -4.33 -5.41 -4.91
CA ARG A 111 -3.01 -6.05 -4.92
C ARG A 111 -2.78 -6.77 -3.59
N GLN A 112 -3.50 -7.87 -3.42
CA GLN A 112 -3.39 -8.74 -2.25
C GLN A 112 -2.59 -10.01 -2.56
N GLN A 113 -1.76 -10.44 -1.61
CA GLN A 113 -1.10 -11.74 -1.64
C GLN A 113 -1.04 -12.32 -0.23
N VAL A 114 -1.48 -13.57 -0.07
CA VAL A 114 -1.36 -14.32 1.18
C VAL A 114 -0.26 -15.37 1.01
N ASN A 115 0.64 -15.47 1.98
CA ASN A 115 1.68 -16.49 2.04
C ASN A 115 1.63 -17.14 3.43
N LEU A 116 1.69 -18.48 3.45
CA LEU A 116 1.75 -19.27 4.68
C LEU A 116 2.85 -20.31 4.52
N GLU A 117 3.90 -20.19 5.32
CA GLU A 117 4.97 -21.17 5.40
C GLU A 117 4.78 -22.01 6.67
N ARG A 118 5.07 -23.31 6.56
CA ARG A 118 4.90 -24.30 7.63
C ARG A 118 6.15 -25.17 7.70
N ASP A 119 6.91 -25.02 8.77
CA ASP A 119 8.14 -25.80 8.99
C ASP A 119 7.90 -26.83 10.12
N ASP A 120 8.11 -28.12 9.83
CA ASP A 120 8.11 -29.16 10.86
C ASP A 120 9.50 -29.24 11.50
N LEU A 121 9.61 -28.78 12.75
CA LEU A 121 10.81 -28.84 13.58
C LEU A 121 10.73 -30.01 14.58
N VAL A 122 10.01 -31.09 14.21
CA VAL A 122 9.89 -32.39 14.89
C VAL A 122 9.11 -32.34 16.22
N ILE A 123 9.58 -31.55 17.19
CA ILE A 123 8.94 -31.33 18.49
C ILE A 123 7.98 -30.14 18.48
N LEU A 124 7.99 -29.32 17.42
CA LEU A 124 7.06 -28.23 17.19
C LEU A 124 6.91 -27.96 15.69
N THR A 125 5.78 -27.37 15.29
CA THR A 125 5.56 -26.85 13.95
C THR A 125 5.59 -25.33 14.00
N ARG A 126 6.47 -24.70 13.20
CA ARG A 126 6.54 -23.25 13.01
C ARG A 126 5.59 -22.85 11.88
N TRP A 127 4.83 -21.79 12.11
CA TRP A 127 3.94 -21.18 11.12
C TRP A 127 4.38 -19.73 10.90
N ARG A 128 4.60 -19.33 9.65
CA ARG A 128 4.90 -17.95 9.26
C ARG A 128 3.83 -17.47 8.29
N TYR A 129 2.99 -16.54 8.75
CA TYR A 129 1.96 -15.90 7.95
C TYR A 129 2.42 -14.53 7.50
N ARG A 130 2.31 -14.26 6.20
CA ARG A 130 2.58 -12.95 5.61
C ARG A 130 1.54 -12.63 4.55
N GLU A 131 0.75 -11.60 4.83
CA GLU A 131 -0.24 -11.06 3.90
C GLU A 131 0.14 -9.64 3.51
N SER A 132 0.15 -9.34 2.22
CA SER A 132 0.18 -7.97 1.71
C SER A 132 -1.21 -7.55 1.28
N LEU A 133 -1.63 -6.34 1.66
CA LEU A 133 -2.84 -5.68 1.18
C LEU A 133 -2.42 -4.36 0.53
N GLY A 134 -2.69 -4.19 -0.75
CA GLY A 134 -2.33 -3.01 -1.52
C GLY A 134 -3.50 -2.48 -2.33
N ASP A 135 -3.45 -1.18 -2.62
CA ASP A 135 -4.34 -0.52 -3.57
C ASP A 135 -4.31 -1.24 -4.95
N PRO A 136 -5.43 -1.32 -5.71
CA PRO A 136 -5.43 -1.90 -7.06
C PRO A 136 -4.34 -1.32 -7.97
N TYR A 137 -3.95 -0.06 -7.75
CA TYR A 137 -2.88 0.59 -8.49
C TYR A 137 -1.52 0.36 -7.84
N GLY A 138 -0.56 -0.14 -8.63
CA GLY A 138 0.83 -0.35 -8.23
C GLY A 138 1.76 0.76 -8.72
N PRO A 139 3.06 0.71 -8.35
CA PRO A 139 4.05 1.70 -8.80
C PRO A 139 4.17 1.81 -10.33
N ALA A 140 3.92 0.72 -11.06
CA ALA A 140 3.92 0.70 -12.52
C ALA A 140 2.71 1.45 -13.11
N ASP A 141 1.51 1.30 -12.52
CA ASP A 141 0.30 2.01 -12.93
C ASP A 141 0.42 3.52 -12.66
N VAL A 142 1.01 3.89 -11.51
CA VAL A 142 1.31 5.28 -11.14
C VAL A 142 2.27 5.93 -12.16
N ASP A 143 3.37 5.25 -12.52
CA ASP A 143 4.32 5.79 -13.50
C ASP A 143 3.72 5.86 -14.91
N ALA A 144 2.99 4.83 -15.35
CA ALA A 144 2.28 4.84 -16.63
C ALA A 144 1.24 5.97 -16.73
N ALA A 145 0.46 6.20 -15.66
CA ALA A 145 -0.51 7.29 -15.60
C ALA A 145 0.16 8.67 -15.59
N LEU A 146 1.27 8.83 -14.85
CA LEU A 146 2.04 10.07 -14.87
C LEU A 146 2.64 10.34 -16.25
N ASN A 147 3.18 9.31 -16.92
CA ASN A 147 3.74 9.43 -18.27
C ASN A 147 2.66 9.88 -19.27
N ALA A 148 1.45 9.30 -19.22
CA ALA A 148 0.33 9.70 -20.06
C ALA A 148 -0.10 11.16 -19.83
N ILE A 149 -0.08 11.63 -18.58
CA ILE A 149 -0.35 13.04 -18.26
C ILE A 149 0.76 13.96 -18.79
N LEU A 150 2.03 13.57 -18.64
CA LEU A 150 3.16 14.34 -19.17
C LEU A 150 3.15 14.40 -20.70
N GLU A 151 2.72 13.33 -21.37
CA GLU A 151 2.55 13.28 -22.83
C GLU A 151 1.44 14.23 -23.30
N LEU A 152 0.29 14.25 -22.62
CA LEU A 152 -0.79 15.21 -22.89
C LEU A 152 -0.34 16.67 -22.70
N VAL A 153 0.43 16.95 -21.65
CA VAL A 153 1.03 18.28 -21.43
C VAL A 153 2.06 18.61 -22.53
N ALA A 154 2.81 17.62 -23.02
CA ALA A 154 3.74 17.80 -24.13
C ALA A 154 3.02 18.12 -25.44
N ASP A 155 1.93 17.41 -25.76
CA ASP A 155 1.07 17.69 -26.92
C ASP A 155 0.50 19.11 -26.86
N TYR A 156 -0.06 19.49 -25.71
CA TYR A 156 -0.57 20.85 -25.47
C TYR A 156 0.51 21.92 -25.69
N PHE A 157 1.68 21.76 -25.08
CA PHE A 157 2.78 22.72 -25.22
C PHE A 157 3.29 22.79 -26.66
N ARG A 158 3.34 21.65 -27.38
CA ARG A 158 3.71 21.62 -28.81
C ARG A 158 2.69 22.37 -29.68
N GLU A 159 1.39 22.20 -29.43
CA GLU A 159 0.33 22.92 -30.16
C GLU A 159 0.44 24.43 -29.96
N GLU A 160 0.50 24.90 -28.71
CA GLU A 160 0.57 26.34 -28.37
C GLU A 160 1.85 27.00 -28.92
N LEU A 161 3.01 26.34 -28.78
CA LEU A 161 4.27 26.86 -29.30
C LEU A 161 4.28 26.92 -30.83
N THR A 162 3.71 25.93 -31.51
CA THR A 162 3.56 25.94 -32.97
C THR A 162 2.57 27.03 -33.41
N ALA A 163 1.48 27.25 -32.67
CA ALA A 163 0.52 28.32 -32.96
C ALA A 163 1.13 29.73 -32.82
N MET A 164 2.02 29.94 -31.85
CA MET A 164 2.70 31.23 -31.64
C MET A 164 3.90 31.47 -32.57
N TYR A 165 4.74 30.45 -32.79
CA TYR A 165 6.04 30.63 -33.46
C TYR A 165 6.10 30.05 -34.89
N GLY A 166 5.16 29.18 -35.26
CA GLY A 166 5.17 28.42 -36.51
C GLY A 166 6.29 27.37 -36.55
N ASP A 167 6.79 27.05 -37.74
CA ASP A 167 7.87 26.09 -37.95
C ASP A 167 9.25 26.55 -37.42
N ARG A 168 9.35 27.74 -36.81
CA ARG A 168 10.59 28.39 -36.37
C ARG A 168 11.10 27.93 -35.00
N ILE A 169 10.39 27.03 -34.31
CA ILE A 169 10.69 26.62 -32.92
C ILE A 169 11.15 25.16 -32.84
N ASP A 170 12.23 24.92 -32.09
CA ASP A 170 12.65 23.57 -31.73
C ASP A 170 11.81 23.04 -30.55
N LEU A 171 10.90 22.13 -30.88
CA LEU A 171 10.03 21.48 -29.90
C LEU A 171 10.76 20.44 -29.02
N GLN A 172 12.01 20.05 -29.33
CA GLN A 172 12.79 19.17 -28.45
C GLN A 172 13.06 19.80 -27.07
N GLY A 173 13.01 21.13 -26.96
CA GLY A 173 13.05 21.85 -25.69
C GLY A 173 11.91 21.45 -24.73
N VAL A 174 10.70 21.21 -25.26
CA VAL A 174 9.52 20.77 -24.51
C VAL A 174 9.76 19.39 -23.90
N GLU A 175 10.17 18.43 -24.72
CA GLU A 175 10.47 17.06 -24.27
C GLU A 175 11.61 17.03 -23.25
N ARG A 176 12.63 17.87 -23.44
CA ARG A 176 13.76 17.98 -22.50
C ARG A 176 13.30 18.52 -21.15
N PHE A 177 12.52 19.60 -21.13
CA PHE A 177 11.94 20.17 -19.91
C PHE A 177 11.08 19.14 -19.16
N LEU A 178 10.14 18.51 -19.85
CA LEU A 178 9.21 17.56 -19.21
C LEU A 178 9.93 16.29 -18.72
N ASN A 179 10.86 15.73 -19.50
CA ASN A 179 11.54 14.47 -19.12
C ASN A 179 12.69 14.66 -18.12
N GLN A 180 13.37 15.81 -18.12
CA GLN A 180 14.57 16.04 -17.28
C GLN A 180 14.31 16.90 -16.05
N GLN A 181 13.20 17.65 -16.00
CA GLN A 181 12.85 18.50 -14.86
C GLN A 181 11.47 18.18 -14.28
N ALA A 182 10.38 18.47 -15.01
CA ALA A 182 9.03 18.41 -14.44
C ALA A 182 8.60 16.98 -14.06
N GLY A 183 8.87 15.99 -14.92
CA GLY A 183 8.57 14.58 -14.68
C GLY A 183 9.33 13.97 -13.48
N PRO A 184 10.67 14.16 -13.37
CA PRO A 184 11.43 13.79 -12.18
C PRO A 184 10.88 14.42 -10.88
N ILE A 185 10.58 15.73 -10.88
CA ILE A 185 9.96 16.42 -9.74
C ILE A 185 8.61 15.78 -9.37
N ALA A 186 7.74 15.52 -10.35
CA ALA A 186 6.43 14.91 -10.13
C ALA A 186 6.53 13.48 -9.55
N ARG A 187 7.45 12.65 -10.07
CA ARG A 187 7.73 11.30 -9.51
C ARG A 187 8.21 11.37 -8.06
N GLU A 188 9.11 12.30 -7.75
CA GLU A 188 9.61 12.44 -6.39
C GLU A 188 8.56 13.01 -5.42
N PHE A 189 7.70 13.94 -5.87
CA PHE A 189 6.55 14.40 -5.09
C PHE A 189 5.58 13.27 -4.76
N LEU A 190 5.33 12.37 -5.71
CA LEU A 190 4.54 11.16 -5.50
C LEU A 190 5.23 10.20 -4.52
N GLY A 191 6.51 9.89 -4.72
CA GLY A 191 7.29 9.09 -3.77
C GLY A 191 7.29 9.69 -2.35
N ALA A 192 7.32 11.02 -2.22
CA ALA A 192 7.23 11.73 -0.94
C ALA A 192 5.83 11.67 -0.31
N ARG A 193 4.75 11.72 -1.11
CA ARG A 193 3.34 11.47 -0.68
C ARG A 193 3.20 10.04 -0.15
N GLN A 194 3.62 9.06 -0.95
CA GLN A 194 3.55 7.64 -0.68
C GLN A 194 4.33 7.22 0.58
N SER A 195 5.56 7.70 0.72
CA SER A 195 6.44 7.38 1.86
C SER A 195 6.08 8.10 3.18
N SER A 196 5.01 8.90 3.21
CA SER A 196 4.55 9.68 4.38
C SER A 196 3.05 9.47 4.68
N PRO A 197 2.59 8.24 5.00
CA PRO A 197 1.19 7.97 5.34
C PRO A 197 0.84 8.48 6.76
N GLY A 198 -0.41 8.94 6.91
CA GLY A 198 -1.00 9.42 8.17
C GLY A 198 -1.02 10.95 8.36
N VAL A 199 -1.98 11.44 9.16
CA VAL A 199 -2.22 12.87 9.43
C VAL A 199 -1.08 13.50 10.25
N GLU A 200 -0.54 12.77 11.23
CA GLU A 200 0.54 13.23 12.11
C GLU A 200 1.88 13.47 11.37
N LYS A 201 1.97 13.13 10.08
CA LYS A 201 3.15 13.32 9.23
C LYS A 201 2.99 14.44 8.19
N PHE A 202 1.97 15.28 8.30
CA PHE A 202 1.73 16.41 7.39
C PHE A 202 2.98 17.32 7.24
N GLN A 203 3.60 17.69 8.38
CA GLN A 203 4.84 18.48 8.38
C GLN A 203 6.00 17.74 7.71
N ALA A 204 6.20 16.45 8.02
CA ALA A 204 7.24 15.64 7.40
C ALA A 204 7.05 15.47 5.88
N ARG A 205 5.78 15.47 5.40
CA ARG A 205 5.46 15.48 3.97
C ARG A 205 5.80 16.83 3.33
N TYR A 206 5.43 17.95 3.96
CA TYR A 206 5.83 19.29 3.52
C TYR A 206 7.35 19.41 3.43
N ASP A 207 8.10 18.96 4.44
CA ASP A 207 9.55 19.09 4.46
C ASP A 207 10.23 18.20 3.41
N ARG A 208 9.67 17.02 3.12
CA ARG A 208 10.08 16.20 1.96
C ARG A 208 9.78 16.90 0.64
N TRP A 209 8.58 17.46 0.46
CA TRP A 209 8.20 18.19 -0.75
C TRP A 209 9.08 19.43 -0.98
N ARG A 210 9.37 20.22 0.06
CA ARG A 210 10.37 21.30 0.00
C ARG A 210 11.76 20.77 -0.38
N SER A 211 12.18 19.64 0.19
CA SER A 211 13.45 18.98 -0.17
C SER A 211 13.47 18.34 -1.56
N VAL A 212 12.32 18.13 -2.21
CA VAL A 212 12.25 17.84 -3.65
C VAL A 212 12.52 19.13 -4.40
N LEU A 213 11.74 20.19 -4.18
CA LEU A 213 11.89 21.47 -4.88
C LEU A 213 13.32 22.05 -4.79
N SER A 214 13.90 22.08 -3.59
CA SER A 214 15.29 22.54 -3.40
C SER A 214 16.36 21.70 -4.10
N ARG A 215 16.07 20.46 -4.53
CA ARG A 215 17.02 19.63 -5.31
C ARG A 215 17.00 19.91 -6.81
N TYR A 216 15.96 20.57 -7.30
CA TYR A 216 15.80 20.96 -8.71
C TYR A 216 15.87 22.49 -8.89
N ASP A 217 16.43 23.21 -7.90
CA ASP A 217 16.51 24.68 -7.84
C ASP A 217 15.16 25.37 -8.10
N ALA A 218 14.06 24.71 -7.73
CA ALA A 218 12.70 25.22 -7.84
C ALA A 218 12.34 26.07 -6.60
N PRO A 219 11.50 27.12 -6.75
CA PRO A 219 11.19 28.03 -5.66
C PRO A 219 10.47 27.33 -4.51
N VAL A 220 10.84 27.70 -3.29
CA VAL A 220 10.22 27.19 -2.06
C VAL A 220 9.67 28.35 -1.25
N VAL A 221 8.35 28.47 -1.21
CA VAL A 221 7.64 29.43 -0.36
C VAL A 221 7.38 28.79 1.01
N TYR A 222 7.79 29.50 2.06
CA TYR A 222 7.46 29.15 3.44
C TYR A 222 6.22 29.93 3.87
N PRO A 223 5.31 29.32 4.66
CA PRO A 223 4.29 30.11 5.36
C PRO A 223 4.98 31.14 6.25
N GLY A 224 4.35 32.29 6.42
CA GLY A 224 4.79 33.28 7.40
C GLY A 224 4.67 32.77 8.83
N GLU A 225 4.97 33.64 9.81
CA GLU A 225 4.64 33.36 11.20
C GLU A 225 3.12 33.21 11.33
N LEU A 226 2.67 32.00 11.71
CA LEU A 226 1.25 31.67 11.93
C LEU A 226 0.86 32.05 13.37
N GLU A 227 -0.35 32.56 13.57
CA GLU A 227 -0.85 32.79 14.93
C GLU A 227 -1.11 31.45 15.66
N PRO A 228 -1.00 31.41 17.01
CA PRO A 228 -1.25 30.20 17.77
C PRO A 228 -2.66 29.64 17.58
N GLY A 229 -2.77 28.54 16.83
CA GLY A 229 -4.03 27.87 16.50
C GLY A 229 -4.47 28.01 15.05
N GLU A 230 -3.79 28.82 14.24
CA GLU A 230 -3.97 28.78 12.78
C GLU A 230 -3.39 27.50 12.19
N LEU A 231 -4.11 26.93 11.22
CA LEU A 231 -3.55 25.88 10.37
C LEU A 231 -2.66 26.52 9.31
N PRO A 232 -1.50 25.92 8.97
CA PRO A 232 -0.72 26.38 7.83
C PRO A 232 -1.58 26.35 6.55
N PRO A 233 -1.41 27.31 5.62
CA PRO A 233 -2.01 27.22 4.30
C PRO A 233 -1.58 25.92 3.60
N ASP A 234 -2.40 25.47 2.65
CA ASP A 234 -2.10 24.28 1.86
C ASP A 234 -0.77 24.46 1.10
N PHE A 235 -0.01 23.37 0.95
CA PHE A 235 1.30 23.42 0.30
C PHE A 235 1.17 23.96 -1.12
N TRP A 236 0.15 23.49 -1.85
CA TRP A 236 -0.09 23.89 -3.23
C TRP A 236 -0.66 25.31 -3.30
N GLU A 237 -1.46 25.74 -2.32
CA GLU A 237 -1.90 27.14 -2.20
C GLU A 237 -0.72 28.11 -2.05
N LEU A 238 0.40 27.68 -1.44
CA LEU A 238 1.65 28.45 -1.40
C LEU A 238 2.58 28.27 -2.60
N GLN A 239 2.69 27.06 -3.17
CA GLN A 239 3.69 26.77 -4.21
C GLN A 239 3.19 26.97 -5.64
N THR A 240 1.88 27.02 -5.91
CA THR A 240 1.34 26.98 -7.29
C THR A 240 1.90 28.10 -8.17
N ASP A 241 1.71 29.37 -7.81
CA ASP A 241 2.20 30.49 -8.63
C ASP A 241 3.73 30.49 -8.81
N PRO A 242 4.55 30.33 -7.75
CA PRO A 242 6.00 30.18 -7.90
C PRO A 242 6.42 29.05 -8.85
N LEU A 243 5.77 27.88 -8.77
CA LEU A 243 6.12 26.73 -9.62
C LEU A 243 5.66 26.94 -11.07
N LEU A 244 4.56 27.65 -11.31
CA LEU A 244 4.12 28.02 -12.65
C LEU A 244 5.06 29.07 -13.26
N GLU A 245 5.48 30.08 -12.50
CA GLU A 245 6.48 31.08 -12.93
C GLU A 245 7.81 30.40 -13.27
N TRP A 246 8.36 29.59 -12.36
CA TRP A 246 9.57 28.80 -12.60
C TRP A 246 9.43 27.86 -13.81
N SER A 247 8.26 27.23 -14.00
CA SER A 247 8.02 26.37 -15.17
C SER A 247 8.06 27.16 -16.49
N ARG A 248 7.56 28.40 -16.52
CA ARG A 248 7.73 29.30 -17.68
C ARG A 248 9.20 29.67 -17.88
N GLU A 249 9.95 29.98 -16.81
CA GLU A 249 11.37 30.29 -16.91
C GLU A 249 12.18 29.14 -17.51
N GLN A 250 11.98 27.93 -16.98
CA GLN A 250 12.67 26.73 -17.46
C GLN A 250 12.27 26.36 -18.88
N LEU A 251 10.97 26.40 -19.22
CA LEU A 251 10.53 26.08 -20.58
C LEU A 251 11.04 27.12 -21.58
N ALA A 252 11.00 28.41 -21.27
CA ALA A 252 11.54 29.48 -22.10
C ALA A 252 13.05 29.36 -22.34
N ALA A 253 13.80 28.90 -21.33
CA ALA A 253 15.23 28.62 -21.46
C ALA A 253 15.54 27.31 -22.23
N ALA A 254 14.60 26.36 -22.25
CA ALA A 254 14.78 25.05 -22.89
C ALA A 254 14.46 25.05 -24.40
N ILE A 255 13.53 25.90 -24.83
CA ILE A 255 13.12 26.06 -26.25
C ILE A 255 13.99 27.10 -26.97
N THR A 256 14.28 26.85 -28.25
CA THR A 256 15.03 27.77 -29.10
C THR A 256 14.25 28.09 -30.38
N THR A 257 14.40 29.31 -30.89
CA THR A 257 13.92 29.69 -32.22
C THR A 257 15.07 30.23 -33.07
N ASP A 258 14.90 30.28 -34.39
CA ASP A 258 15.94 30.73 -35.32
C ASP A 258 16.35 32.21 -35.14
N ASP A 259 15.41 33.08 -34.76
CA ASP A 259 15.56 34.55 -34.79
C ASP A 259 15.43 35.25 -33.43
N GLU A 260 14.81 34.61 -32.42
CA GLU A 260 14.43 35.26 -31.16
C GLU A 260 14.62 34.38 -29.91
N THR A 261 15.09 35.00 -28.82
CA THR A 261 15.07 34.37 -27.49
C THR A 261 13.63 34.37 -26.98
N VAL A 262 13.09 33.20 -26.63
CA VAL A 262 11.78 33.13 -25.97
C VAL A 262 11.92 33.64 -24.54
N GLU A 263 11.13 34.66 -24.18
CA GLU A 263 11.04 35.14 -22.81
C GLU A 263 9.89 34.46 -22.05
N PRO A 264 9.97 34.26 -20.72
CA PRO A 264 8.93 33.58 -19.94
C PRO A 264 7.56 34.24 -20.07
N ARG A 265 7.52 35.57 -20.24
CA ARG A 265 6.29 36.37 -20.45
C ARG A 265 5.57 36.08 -21.78
N HIS A 266 6.18 35.34 -22.71
CA HIS A 266 5.54 34.89 -23.95
C HIS A 266 4.77 33.58 -23.75
N LEU A 267 5.05 32.82 -22.67
CA LEU A 267 4.44 31.52 -22.39
C LEU A 267 3.15 31.65 -21.56
N GLN A 268 2.26 32.56 -21.95
CA GLN A 268 1.01 32.86 -21.23
C GLN A 268 -0.05 31.75 -21.36
N PHE A 269 0.15 30.80 -22.27
CA PHE A 269 -0.62 29.54 -22.31
C PHE A 269 -0.33 28.63 -21.11
N ILE A 270 0.77 28.87 -20.37
CA ILE A 270 0.92 28.41 -18.98
C ILE A 270 0.28 29.50 -18.10
N PRO A 271 -0.94 29.28 -17.57
CA PRO A 271 -1.66 30.27 -16.77
C PRO A 271 -1.02 30.46 -15.39
N ASP A 272 -1.42 31.54 -14.72
CA ASP A 272 -1.24 31.70 -13.27
C ASP A 272 -2.33 30.92 -12.50
N GLY A 273 -2.20 30.83 -11.18
CA GLY A 273 -3.12 30.09 -10.31
C GLY A 273 -4.55 30.66 -10.28
N GLU A 274 -4.78 31.90 -10.72
CA GLU A 274 -6.13 32.49 -10.82
C GLU A 274 -6.86 32.00 -12.08
N HIS A 275 -6.17 31.93 -13.23
CA HIS A 275 -6.78 31.59 -14.54
C HIS A 275 -6.65 30.12 -14.92
N LEU A 276 -5.93 29.31 -14.16
CA LEU A 276 -5.61 27.92 -14.50
C LEU A 276 -6.86 27.01 -14.61
N GLU A 277 -7.98 27.36 -13.96
CA GLU A 277 -9.27 26.66 -14.05
C GLU A 277 -9.89 26.79 -15.43
N GLU A 278 -10.03 28.04 -15.87
CA GLU A 278 -10.52 28.38 -17.19
C GLU A 278 -9.65 27.73 -18.27
N ARG A 279 -8.32 27.80 -18.14
CA ARG A 279 -7.39 27.19 -19.11
C ARG A 279 -7.43 25.67 -19.17
N LEU A 280 -7.63 24.97 -18.04
CA LEU A 280 -7.83 23.52 -18.10
C LEU A 280 -9.14 23.19 -18.80
N VAL A 281 -10.25 23.85 -18.42
CA VAL A 281 -11.55 23.56 -19.02
C VAL A 281 -11.50 23.83 -20.53
N GLU A 282 -10.86 24.92 -20.97
CA GLU A 282 -10.56 25.17 -22.38
C GLU A 282 -9.72 24.06 -23.02
N LEU A 283 -8.66 23.58 -22.34
CA LEU A 283 -7.81 22.49 -22.84
C LEU A 283 -8.58 21.17 -22.99
N LEU A 284 -9.40 20.80 -22.00
CA LEU A 284 -10.23 19.59 -22.05
C LEU A 284 -11.28 19.68 -23.15
N VAL A 285 -11.98 20.82 -23.24
CA VAL A 285 -12.95 21.07 -24.31
C VAL A 285 -12.28 21.04 -25.69
N ARG A 286 -11.04 21.52 -25.84
CA ARG A 286 -10.31 21.43 -27.12
C ARG A 286 -9.88 20.00 -27.46
N LEU A 287 -9.28 19.27 -26.51
CA LEU A 287 -8.73 17.94 -26.77
C LEU A 287 -9.82 16.86 -26.91
N TYR A 288 -10.90 16.97 -26.12
CA TYR A 288 -11.93 15.94 -25.99
C TYR A 288 -13.32 16.37 -26.48
N GLY A 289 -13.49 17.63 -26.89
CA GLY A 289 -14.75 18.19 -27.37
C GLY A 289 -15.69 18.68 -26.26
N SER A 290 -15.52 18.19 -25.03
CA SER A 290 -16.24 18.68 -23.84
C SER A 290 -15.39 18.55 -22.57
N GLU A 291 -15.76 19.31 -21.53
CA GLU A 291 -15.16 19.20 -20.20
C GLU A 291 -15.42 17.81 -19.59
N GLU A 292 -16.64 17.30 -19.74
CA GLU A 292 -17.06 15.99 -19.22
C GLU A 292 -16.26 14.84 -19.84
N ASP A 293 -16.09 14.84 -21.17
CA ASP A 293 -15.30 13.82 -21.88
C ASP A 293 -13.82 13.87 -21.47
N GLY A 294 -13.26 15.08 -21.28
CA GLY A 294 -11.89 15.25 -20.82
C GLY A 294 -11.66 14.83 -19.36
N LEU A 295 -12.60 15.12 -18.47
CA LEU A 295 -12.56 14.62 -17.09
C LEU A 295 -12.72 13.09 -17.06
N ASN A 296 -13.62 12.52 -17.86
CA ASN A 296 -13.78 11.07 -18.00
C ASN A 296 -12.53 10.37 -18.54
N ALA A 297 -11.76 11.04 -19.42
CA ALA A 297 -10.49 10.51 -19.94
C ALA A 297 -9.35 10.58 -18.91
N LEU A 298 -9.33 11.61 -18.05
CA LEU A 298 -8.28 11.83 -17.05
C LEU A 298 -8.51 11.12 -15.71
N ASP A 299 -9.77 10.94 -15.29
CA ASP A 299 -10.11 10.30 -14.01
C ASP A 299 -9.45 8.91 -13.82
N PRO A 300 -9.39 8.01 -14.83
CA PRO A 300 -8.63 6.77 -14.74
C PRO A 300 -7.14 6.91 -14.43
N LEU A 301 -6.51 8.03 -14.81
CA LEU A 301 -5.11 8.37 -14.56
C LEU A 301 -4.94 8.98 -13.17
N PHE A 302 -5.88 9.86 -12.76
CA PHE A 302 -5.93 10.40 -11.40
C PHE A 302 -6.09 9.32 -10.35
N GLN A 303 -7.06 8.42 -10.53
CA GLN A 303 -7.26 7.30 -9.62
C GLN A 303 -5.99 6.45 -9.48
N ALA A 304 -5.27 6.20 -10.58
CA ALA A 304 -4.01 5.46 -10.56
C ALA A 304 -2.90 6.17 -9.77
N ILE A 305 -2.79 7.49 -9.92
CA ILE A 305 -1.79 8.31 -9.23
C ILE A 305 -2.12 8.53 -7.75
N GLU A 306 -3.40 8.67 -7.41
CA GLU A 306 -3.86 8.95 -6.06
C GLU A 306 -4.01 7.70 -5.18
N GLY A 307 -4.25 6.54 -5.81
CA GLY A 307 -4.75 5.32 -5.17
C GLY A 307 -6.26 5.37 -4.95
N HIS A 308 -6.98 4.27 -5.21
CA HIS A 308 -8.43 4.19 -4.95
C HIS A 308 -8.75 4.49 -3.47
N TYR A 309 -7.99 3.89 -2.55
CA TYR A 309 -8.23 3.99 -1.11
C TYR A 309 -7.76 5.31 -0.49
N ALA A 310 -7.01 6.12 -1.25
CA ALA A 310 -6.33 7.31 -0.78
C ALA A 310 -6.65 8.59 -1.57
N SER A 311 -7.44 8.47 -2.65
CA SER A 311 -8.09 9.61 -3.28
C SER A 311 -8.99 10.32 -2.27
N GLY A 312 -9.06 11.64 -2.33
CA GLY A 312 -10.06 12.38 -1.55
C GLY A 312 -11.45 12.34 -2.21
N GLY A 313 -11.56 11.86 -3.45
CA GLY A 313 -12.85 11.61 -4.10
C GLY A 313 -13.61 10.44 -3.49
N SER A 314 -12.91 9.43 -2.96
CA SER A 314 -13.51 8.18 -2.49
C SER A 314 -14.17 8.26 -1.13
N SER A 315 -14.83 7.16 -0.77
CA SER A 315 -15.19 6.87 0.63
C SER A 315 -13.95 6.83 1.53
N ARG A 316 -14.14 7.04 2.85
CA ARG A 316 -13.13 6.80 3.88
C ARG A 316 -13.13 5.32 4.23
N TYR A 317 -12.00 4.66 4.04
CA TYR A 317 -11.86 3.23 4.34
C TYR A 317 -11.17 3.00 5.68
N ARG A 318 -11.67 2.04 6.43
CA ARG A 318 -11.06 1.51 7.66
C ARG A 318 -10.97 0.01 7.52
N PHE A 319 -9.80 -0.54 7.80
CA PHE A 319 -9.55 -1.97 7.72
C PHE A 319 -9.33 -2.53 9.12
N ARG A 320 -9.95 -3.67 9.41
CA ARG A 320 -9.67 -4.50 10.59
C ARG A 320 -9.40 -5.92 10.12
N CYS A 321 -8.14 -6.32 10.14
CA CYS A 321 -7.76 -7.70 9.80
C CYS A 321 -7.51 -8.45 11.10
N ARG A 322 -8.15 -9.61 11.28
CA ARG A 322 -7.95 -10.54 12.40
C ARG A 322 -7.39 -11.86 11.88
N LEU A 323 -6.37 -12.38 12.55
CA LEU A 323 -5.75 -13.66 12.26
C LEU A 323 -5.74 -14.55 13.51
N GLU A 324 -6.13 -15.81 13.34
CA GLU A 324 -5.96 -16.87 14.34
C GLU A 324 -5.01 -17.93 13.76
N LEU A 325 -3.88 -18.15 14.44
CA LEU A 325 -2.85 -19.12 14.05
C LEU A 325 -2.81 -20.29 15.05
N PRO A 326 -2.38 -21.51 14.63
CA PRO A 326 -2.13 -22.60 15.55
C PRO A 326 -1.02 -22.27 16.54
N GLY A 327 -1.18 -22.71 17.79
CA GLY A 327 -0.14 -22.66 18.81
C GLY A 327 0.04 -21.30 19.50
N THR A 328 1.29 -20.95 19.81
CA THR A 328 1.67 -19.73 20.55
C THR A 328 2.34 -18.74 19.62
N ILE A 329 1.86 -17.49 19.58
CA ILE A 329 2.49 -16.40 18.82
C ILE A 329 3.89 -16.10 19.39
N LEU A 330 4.89 -16.02 18.52
CA LEU A 330 6.26 -15.63 18.86
C LEU A 330 6.56 -14.19 18.44
N THR A 331 6.26 -13.85 17.18
CA THR A 331 6.52 -12.51 16.63
C THR A 331 5.31 -12.04 15.81
N THR A 332 5.06 -10.73 15.79
CA THR A 332 3.95 -10.12 15.06
C THR A 332 4.16 -8.61 14.92
N ASN A 333 3.60 -8.00 13.88
CA ASN A 333 3.44 -6.53 13.80
C ASN A 333 2.00 -6.06 14.09
N GLY A 334 1.13 -6.95 14.56
CA GLY A 334 -0.23 -6.66 15.01
C GLY A 334 -0.39 -6.59 16.53
N VAL A 335 -1.62 -6.41 17.00
CA VAL A 335 -1.98 -6.40 18.43
C VAL A 335 -2.68 -7.71 18.80
N THR A 336 -2.24 -8.37 19.87
CA THR A 336 -2.88 -9.58 20.38
C THR A 336 -4.23 -9.27 21.04
N GLU A 337 -5.31 -9.91 20.58
CA GLU A 337 -6.69 -9.77 21.09
C GLU A 337 -7.37 -11.15 21.11
N ASN A 338 -7.81 -11.61 22.28
CA ASN A 338 -8.65 -12.82 22.47
C ASN A 338 -8.16 -14.02 21.64
N ASP A 339 -6.99 -14.56 21.98
CA ASP A 339 -6.32 -15.70 21.31
C ASP A 339 -5.96 -15.51 19.81
N GLY A 340 -6.17 -14.32 19.26
CA GLY A 340 -5.79 -13.95 17.89
C GLY A 340 -4.95 -12.67 17.82
N LEU A 341 -4.67 -12.25 16.60
CA LEU A 341 -3.93 -11.03 16.25
C LEU A 341 -4.84 -10.11 15.45
N VAL A 342 -4.73 -8.80 15.66
CA VAL A 342 -5.54 -7.79 14.95
C VAL A 342 -4.69 -6.62 14.49
N TRP A 343 -4.92 -6.20 13.25
CA TRP A 343 -4.38 -4.98 12.66
C TRP A 343 -5.51 -4.01 12.35
N PHE A 344 -5.28 -2.73 12.64
CA PHE A 344 -6.17 -1.63 12.28
C PHE A 344 -5.38 -0.60 11.46
N PHE A 345 -5.89 -0.24 10.28
CA PHE A 345 -5.30 0.79 9.42
C PHE A 345 -6.39 1.46 8.57
N ARG A 346 -6.05 2.54 7.86
CA ARG A 346 -7.02 3.29 7.03
C ARG A 346 -6.75 3.14 5.53
N GLY A 347 -7.65 3.61 4.69
CA GLY A 347 -7.41 3.65 3.24
C GLY A 347 -6.17 4.46 2.86
N GLU A 348 -5.91 5.58 3.55
CA GLU A 348 -4.73 6.42 3.29
C GLU A 348 -3.41 5.74 3.69
N ASP A 349 -3.45 4.62 4.41
CA ASP A 349 -2.28 3.79 4.68
C ASP A 349 -1.86 2.93 3.47
N LEU A 350 -2.79 2.62 2.55
CA LEU A 350 -2.53 1.84 1.32
C LEU A 350 -1.99 2.70 0.17
N ALA A 351 -2.12 4.03 0.27
CA ALA A 351 -1.59 5.01 -0.69
C ALA A 351 -0.11 4.81 -1.00
N GLY A 352 0.66 4.37 0.01
CA GLY A 352 2.11 4.29 -0.03
C GLY A 352 2.68 2.98 -0.55
N GLY A 353 1.83 2.12 -1.10
CA GLY A 353 2.13 0.71 -1.33
C GLY A 353 1.60 -0.17 -0.19
N ASP A 354 2.03 -1.42 -0.21
CA ASP A 354 1.26 -2.50 0.42
C ASP A 354 1.47 -2.56 1.93
N ARG A 355 0.37 -2.75 2.67
CA ARG A 355 0.39 -3.02 4.11
C ARG A 355 0.67 -4.49 4.32
N ILE A 356 1.81 -4.76 4.96
CA ILE A 356 2.23 -6.12 5.31
C ILE A 356 1.70 -6.46 6.70
N LEU A 357 0.83 -7.47 6.77
CA LEU A 357 0.42 -8.13 8.00
C LEU A 357 1.34 -9.34 8.19
N PHE A 358 2.03 -9.42 9.32
CA PHE A 358 3.01 -10.46 9.58
C PHE A 358 2.83 -11.06 10.98
N ALA A 359 2.82 -12.39 11.04
CA ALA A 359 2.71 -13.14 12.28
C ALA A 359 3.46 -14.46 12.20
N GLU A 360 4.07 -14.85 13.30
CA GLU A 360 4.78 -16.11 13.48
C GLU A 360 4.26 -16.82 14.74
N SER A 361 3.97 -18.11 14.63
CA SER A 361 3.55 -18.93 15.77
C SER A 361 4.21 -20.29 15.76
N VAL A 362 4.16 -20.98 16.91
CA VAL A 362 4.62 -22.36 17.05
C VAL A 362 3.60 -23.23 17.77
N GLU A 363 3.28 -24.37 17.17
CA GLU A 363 2.44 -25.41 17.76
C GLU A 363 3.33 -26.53 18.32
N LEU A 364 3.21 -26.86 19.61
CA LEU A 364 4.01 -27.91 20.23
C LEU A 364 3.49 -29.30 19.88
N ASN A 365 4.38 -30.17 19.40
CA ASN A 365 4.12 -31.60 19.25
C ASN A 365 4.15 -32.29 20.63
N LEU A 366 3.05 -32.17 21.37
CA LEU A 366 2.89 -32.74 22.71
C LEU A 366 3.07 -34.28 22.76
N ARG A 367 2.98 -34.98 21.62
CA ARG A 367 3.27 -36.42 21.53
C ARG A 367 4.77 -36.68 21.52
N ALA A 368 5.53 -35.97 20.68
CA ALA A 368 6.99 -36.04 20.66
C ALA A 368 7.62 -35.64 22.01
N LEU A 369 7.18 -34.50 22.57
CA LEU A 369 7.63 -34.05 23.90
C LEU A 369 7.29 -35.06 25.00
N LYS A 370 6.15 -35.76 24.90
CA LYS A 370 5.78 -36.83 25.84
C LYS A 370 6.66 -38.08 25.67
N ALA A 371 7.05 -38.46 24.45
CA ALA A 371 7.95 -39.59 24.20
C ALA A 371 9.34 -39.34 24.79
N LEU A 372 9.87 -38.12 24.64
CA LEU A 372 11.14 -37.68 25.22
C LEU A 372 11.12 -37.50 26.76
N SER A 373 9.96 -37.64 27.41
CA SER A 373 9.74 -37.21 28.81
C SER A 373 10.09 -35.74 29.09
N ALA A 374 10.05 -34.89 28.06
CA ALA A 374 10.40 -33.48 28.09
C ALA A 374 9.31 -32.59 28.72
N ARG A 375 9.69 -31.35 29.04
CA ARG A 375 8.75 -30.28 29.47
C ARG A 375 7.72 -30.00 28.37
N ARG A 376 6.46 -29.82 28.77
CA ARG A 376 5.30 -29.65 27.86
C ARG A 376 4.73 -28.22 27.81
N SER A 377 5.30 -27.31 28.59
CA SER A 377 4.85 -25.92 28.72
C SER A 377 6.09 -25.03 28.69
N LEU A 378 6.44 -24.56 27.50
CA LEU A 378 7.65 -23.77 27.24
C LEU A 378 7.29 -22.29 27.22
N GLY A 379 8.18 -21.42 27.73
CA GLY A 379 7.99 -19.97 27.66
C GLY A 379 8.29 -19.43 26.26
N ALA A 380 7.84 -18.23 25.93
CA ALA A 380 8.10 -17.61 24.62
C ALA A 380 9.61 -17.55 24.28
N GLN A 381 10.48 -17.30 25.26
CA GLN A 381 11.93 -17.34 25.06
C GLN A 381 12.46 -18.76 24.81
N ASP A 382 11.96 -19.76 25.54
CA ASP A 382 12.33 -21.16 25.31
C ASP A 382 11.95 -21.57 23.87
N LEU A 383 10.74 -21.17 23.41
CA LEU A 383 10.24 -21.44 22.07
C LEU A 383 11.05 -20.74 20.97
N LEU A 384 11.42 -19.47 21.17
CA LEU A 384 12.30 -18.73 20.26
C LEU A 384 13.67 -19.41 20.11
N ASN A 385 14.28 -19.85 21.21
CA ASN A 385 15.54 -20.59 21.17
C ASN A 385 15.38 -21.92 20.42
N LEU A 386 14.29 -22.67 20.64
CA LEU A 386 14.04 -23.91 19.91
C LEU A 386 13.88 -23.67 18.39
N VAL A 387 13.24 -22.58 17.98
CA VAL A 387 13.13 -22.17 16.56
C VAL A 387 14.48 -21.75 15.98
N ASP A 388 15.32 -21.01 16.72
CA ASP A 388 16.67 -20.64 16.28
C ASP A 388 17.55 -21.89 16.06
N ILE A 389 17.59 -22.79 17.05
CA ILE A 389 18.40 -24.01 17.01
C ILE A 389 17.97 -24.94 15.88
N LEU A 390 16.66 -25.24 15.79
CA LEU A 390 16.14 -26.22 14.84
C LEU A 390 15.81 -25.62 13.46
N GLY A 391 15.56 -24.32 13.36
CA GLY A 391 15.17 -23.66 12.10
C GLY A 391 16.33 -23.02 11.36
N GLU A 392 17.17 -22.27 12.06
CA GLU A 392 18.16 -21.35 11.46
C GLU A 392 19.60 -21.88 11.60
N ARG A 393 19.92 -22.59 12.68
CA ARG A 393 21.28 -23.04 13.04
C ARG A 393 21.56 -24.52 12.76
N ASP A 394 20.58 -25.26 12.26
CA ASP A 394 20.70 -26.65 11.79
C ASP A 394 20.35 -26.78 10.29
N PRO A 395 21.13 -26.16 9.38
CA PRO A 395 20.78 -26.07 7.95
C PRO A 395 20.82 -27.42 7.21
N ASP A 396 21.50 -28.42 7.78
CA ASP A 396 21.64 -29.79 7.25
C ASP A 396 20.71 -30.79 7.98
N ASP A 397 19.75 -30.32 8.79
CA ASP A 397 18.78 -31.11 9.57
C ASP A 397 19.41 -32.17 10.52
N ARG A 398 20.69 -32.01 10.91
CA ARG A 398 21.44 -33.00 11.70
C ARG A 398 20.93 -33.12 13.12
N ILE A 399 20.59 -31.99 13.74
CA ILE A 399 19.99 -31.96 15.08
C ILE A 399 18.55 -32.46 15.01
N LYS A 400 17.79 -32.11 13.95
CA LYS A 400 16.44 -32.68 13.72
C LYS A 400 16.43 -34.19 13.59
N GLU A 401 17.32 -34.77 12.78
CA GLU A 401 17.40 -36.24 12.63
C GLU A 401 17.76 -36.92 13.96
N ARG A 402 18.72 -36.36 14.70
CA ARG A 402 19.07 -36.88 16.03
C ARG A 402 17.94 -36.74 17.05
N LEU A 403 17.15 -35.66 16.96
CA LEU A 403 15.95 -35.47 17.76
C LEU A 403 14.83 -36.47 17.40
N LYS A 404 14.67 -36.84 16.12
CA LYS A 404 13.77 -37.92 15.69
C LYS A 404 14.19 -39.26 16.31
N GLN A 405 15.48 -39.61 16.25
CA GLN A 405 16.03 -40.81 16.88
C GLN A 405 15.80 -40.83 18.40
N ALA A 406 16.02 -39.69 19.07
CA ALA A 406 15.75 -39.53 20.50
C ALA A 406 14.26 -39.75 20.85
N ILE A 407 13.34 -39.29 19.99
CA ILE A 407 11.88 -39.51 20.13
C ILE A 407 11.53 -40.99 19.94
N GLU A 408 12.09 -41.65 18.93
CA GLU A 408 11.85 -43.08 18.64
C GLU A 408 12.37 -43.99 19.76
N ALA A 409 13.55 -43.68 20.30
CA ALA A 409 14.12 -44.38 21.46
C ALA A 409 13.42 -44.02 22.79
N GLY A 410 12.67 -42.91 22.84
CA GLY A 410 12.11 -42.36 24.06
C GLY A 410 13.17 -41.86 25.05
N ASN A 411 14.36 -41.51 24.57
CA ASN A 411 15.50 -41.10 25.40
C ASN A 411 16.10 -39.77 24.93
N LEU A 412 15.94 -38.73 25.75
CA LEU A 412 16.49 -37.40 25.50
C LEU A 412 18.03 -37.34 25.68
N GLU A 413 18.64 -38.27 26.42
CA GLU A 413 20.10 -38.36 26.59
C GLU A 413 20.83 -38.61 25.27
N LEU A 414 20.16 -39.16 24.25
CA LEU A 414 20.75 -39.34 22.91
C LEU A 414 21.14 -38.03 22.21
N LEU A 415 20.63 -36.87 22.65
CA LEU A 415 21.10 -35.56 22.17
C LEU A 415 22.44 -35.14 22.78
N GLU A 416 22.85 -35.75 23.90
CA GLU A 416 24.04 -35.38 24.67
C GLU A 416 25.20 -36.36 24.48
N ASP A 417 24.97 -37.45 23.77
CA ASP A 417 25.93 -38.54 23.59
C ASP A 417 27.06 -38.15 22.61
N GLU A 418 28.27 -37.97 23.12
CA GLU A 418 29.46 -37.60 22.34
C GLU A 418 29.95 -38.72 21.41
N GLU A 419 29.50 -39.97 21.56
CA GLU A 419 29.96 -41.10 20.73
C GLU A 419 29.35 -41.12 19.31
N GLU A 420 28.21 -40.46 19.09
CA GLU A 420 27.60 -40.31 17.76
C GLU A 420 28.04 -38.98 17.12
N GLU A 421 28.72 -39.05 15.96
CA GLU A 421 29.41 -37.93 15.32
C GLU A 421 28.48 -36.82 14.77
N LEU A 422 27.95 -35.96 15.66
CA LEU A 422 27.57 -34.60 15.27
C LEU A 422 28.83 -33.77 14.99
N PRO A 423 28.82 -32.89 13.97
CA PRO A 423 29.87 -31.89 13.77
C PRO A 423 30.16 -31.10 15.06
N PRO A 424 31.44 -30.80 15.38
CA PRO A 424 31.82 -30.16 16.65
C PRO A 424 31.16 -28.81 16.94
N ASP A 425 30.71 -28.10 15.90
CA ASP A 425 29.96 -26.85 15.96
C ASP A 425 28.46 -27.03 16.27
N LEU A 426 27.90 -28.23 16.02
CA LEU A 426 26.51 -28.59 16.35
C LEU A 426 26.38 -29.28 17.72
N GLN A 427 27.46 -29.78 18.31
CA GLN A 427 27.43 -30.39 19.65
C GLN A 427 26.93 -29.42 20.75
N PRO A 428 27.37 -28.15 20.84
CA PRO A 428 26.84 -27.21 21.82
C PRO A 428 25.34 -26.94 21.65
N LEU A 429 24.85 -27.00 20.41
CA LEU A 429 23.45 -26.78 20.06
C LEU A 429 22.55 -27.94 20.50
N ALA A 430 23.02 -29.19 20.32
CA ALA A 430 22.31 -30.37 20.80
C ALA A 430 22.22 -30.42 22.34
N LEU A 431 23.28 -29.99 23.03
CA LEU A 431 23.29 -29.80 24.49
C LEU A 431 22.33 -28.68 24.94
N GLU A 432 22.34 -27.52 24.27
CA GLU A 432 21.42 -26.41 24.57
C GLU A 432 19.94 -26.84 24.40
N LEU A 433 19.64 -27.55 23.31
CA LEU A 433 18.34 -28.16 23.05
C LEU A 433 17.91 -29.14 24.16
N ALA A 434 18.81 -30.05 24.58
CA ALA A 434 18.53 -31.00 25.65
C ALA A 434 18.25 -30.28 26.99
N GLU A 435 19.02 -29.23 27.32
CA GLU A 435 18.77 -28.41 28.51
C GLU A 435 17.40 -27.72 28.48
N LEU A 436 17.05 -27.05 27.38
CA LEU A 436 15.76 -26.36 27.20
C LEU A 436 14.57 -27.30 27.43
N LEU A 437 14.69 -28.55 26.97
CA LEU A 437 13.68 -29.59 27.12
C LEU A 437 13.60 -30.20 28.53
N ARG A 438 14.66 -30.08 29.34
CA ARG A 438 14.76 -30.62 30.72
C ARG A 438 14.40 -29.64 31.82
N ARG A 439 14.73 -28.35 31.68
CA ARG A 439 14.54 -27.31 32.72
C ARG A 439 13.08 -27.30 33.20
N ARG A 440 12.84 -27.55 34.49
CA ARG A 440 11.50 -27.68 35.10
C ARG A 440 10.90 -26.35 35.53
#